data_AF-A0A1A7YX91-F1
#
_entry.id   AF-A0A1A7YX91-F1
#
_cell.length_a   1.000
_cell.length_b   1.000
_cell.length_c   1.000
_cell.angle_alpha   90.00
_cell.angle_beta   90.00
_cell.angle_gamma   90.00
#
_symmetry.space_group_name_H-M   'P 1'
#
loop_
_entity.id
_entity.type
_entity.pdbx_description
1 polymer ?
#
loop_
_entity_poly.entity_id
_entity_poly.type
_entity_poly.pdbx_seq_one_letter_code
_entity_poly.pdbx_strand_id
1 'polypeptide(L)'
;MPRVVPDQRNKFENEEFFRKLSRECEIKYTGFRDRPHEERQARFQNACRDGRSEVAFVATGTNLSLQFFPANLHGDQRQVPTRDYVDFERETGKVYLKAPMILNGVCVIWRGWIDLQRLDGMGYLEYDDER
;
A
#
# COMPACT_ATOMS: atom_id res chain seq x y z
N MET A 1 0.19 -4.67 -21.76
CA MET A 1 -0.61 -3.76 -20.90
C MET A 1 -1.42 -4.60 -19.93
N PRO A 2 -1.38 -4.30 -18.61
CA PRO A 2 -2.30 -4.92 -17.67
C PRO A 2 -3.75 -4.66 -18.12
N ARG A 3 -4.57 -5.70 -18.10
CA ARG A 3 -5.94 -5.65 -18.63
C ARG A 3 -6.86 -5.06 -17.56
N VAL A 4 -7.29 -3.82 -17.75
CA VAL A 4 -8.34 -3.19 -16.94
C VAL A 4 -9.71 -3.63 -17.45
N VAL A 5 -10.70 -3.69 -16.55
CA VAL A 5 -12.09 -3.96 -16.95
C VAL A 5 -12.71 -2.71 -17.58
N PRO A 6 -13.69 -2.83 -18.50
CA PRO A 6 -14.29 -1.66 -19.15
C PRO A 6 -14.97 -0.67 -18.20
N ASP A 7 -15.65 -1.16 -17.16
CA ASP A 7 -16.39 -0.34 -16.18
C ASP A 7 -15.78 -0.49 -14.78
N GLN A 8 -14.59 0.08 -14.64
CA GLN A 8 -13.77 -0.05 -13.41
C GLN A 8 -14.46 0.57 -12.19
N ARG A 9 -15.06 1.75 -12.37
CA ARG A 9 -15.77 2.46 -11.29
C ARG A 9 -16.94 1.65 -10.76
N ASN A 10 -17.81 1.14 -11.64
CA ASN A 10 -18.94 0.31 -11.22
C ASN A 10 -18.46 -0.95 -10.47
N LYS A 11 -17.37 -1.58 -10.94
CA LYS A 11 -16.78 -2.73 -10.25
C LYS A 11 -16.26 -2.35 -8.86
N PHE A 12 -15.54 -1.24 -8.74
CA PHE A 12 -15.03 -0.73 -7.47
C PHE A 12 -16.15 -0.42 -6.46
N GLU A 13 -17.22 0.22 -6.93
CA GLU A 13 -18.31 0.68 -6.08
C GLU A 13 -19.25 -0.46 -5.63
N ASN A 14 -19.42 -1.50 -6.46
CA ASN A 14 -20.43 -2.54 -6.22
C ASN A 14 -19.87 -3.89 -5.76
N GLU A 15 -18.62 -4.24 -6.10
CA GLU A 15 -18.05 -5.52 -5.68
C GLU A 15 -17.73 -5.49 -4.18
N GLU A 16 -18.21 -6.50 -3.45
CA GLU A 16 -18.08 -6.57 -1.99
C GLU A 16 -16.62 -6.50 -1.53
N PHE A 17 -15.70 -7.08 -2.31
CA PHE A 17 -14.27 -7.01 -2.06
C PHE A 17 -13.77 -5.56 -1.98
N PHE A 18 -14.04 -4.73 -2.99
CA PHE A 18 -13.61 -3.33 -2.98
C PHE A 18 -14.36 -2.51 -1.93
N ARG A 19 -15.66 -2.73 -1.74
CA ARG A 19 -16.45 -2.03 -0.72
C ARG A 19 -15.94 -2.27 0.71
N LYS A 20 -15.40 -3.46 0.99
CA LYS A 20 -14.78 -3.75 2.29
C LYS A 20 -13.45 -3.03 2.43
N LEU A 21 -12.62 -3.06 1.39
CA LEU A 21 -11.27 -2.49 1.41
C LEU A 21 -11.22 -0.98 1.19
N SER A 22 -12.29 -0.35 0.71
CA SER A 22 -12.37 1.11 0.54
C SER A 22 -12.67 1.86 1.83
N ARG A 23 -13.08 1.14 2.87
CA ARG A 23 -13.22 1.68 4.22
C ARG A 23 -11.90 1.57 4.95
N GLU A 24 -11.62 2.55 5.80
CA GLU A 24 -10.45 2.51 6.66
C GLU A 24 -10.50 1.26 7.56
N CYS A 25 -9.51 0.37 7.42
CA CYS A 25 -9.42 -0.91 8.09
C CYS A 25 -8.04 -1.09 8.73
N GLU A 26 -7.97 -1.92 9.78
CA GLU A 26 -6.70 -2.30 10.40
C GLU A 26 -5.83 -3.06 9.38
N ILE A 27 -4.56 -2.67 9.31
CA ILE A 27 -3.53 -3.30 8.48
C ILE A 27 -2.34 -3.72 9.34
N LYS A 28 -1.58 -4.71 8.87
CA LYS A 28 -0.32 -5.14 9.48
C LYS A 28 0.76 -5.33 8.45
N TYR A 29 1.99 -4.97 8.81
CA TYR A 29 3.17 -5.36 8.04
C TYR A 29 3.40 -6.88 8.15
N THR A 30 3.49 -7.54 7.00
CA THR A 30 3.58 -9.01 6.93
C THR A 30 4.97 -9.53 6.56
N GLY A 31 5.93 -8.66 6.28
CA GLY A 31 7.30 -9.08 5.96
C GLY A 31 8.08 -9.60 7.17
N PHE A 32 9.04 -10.50 6.89
CA PHE A 32 10.03 -11.04 7.83
C PHE A 32 9.44 -11.53 9.17
N ARG A 33 8.29 -12.22 9.15
CA ARG A 33 7.61 -12.69 10.38
C ARG A 33 8.43 -13.70 11.20
N ASP A 34 9.43 -14.31 10.59
CA ASP A 34 10.42 -15.21 11.21
C ASP A 34 11.51 -14.47 12.00
N ARG A 35 11.62 -13.15 11.88
CA ARG A 35 12.69 -12.34 12.46
C ARG A 35 12.29 -11.65 13.77
N PRO A 36 13.25 -11.30 14.64
CA PRO A 36 13.01 -10.48 15.82
C PRO A 36 12.33 -9.16 15.47
N HIS A 37 11.49 -8.67 16.39
CA HIS A 37 10.66 -7.49 16.15
C HIS A 37 11.47 -6.24 15.77
N GLU A 38 12.58 -5.99 16.45
CA GLU A 38 13.48 -4.86 16.16
C GLU A 38 14.08 -4.95 14.73
N GLU A 39 14.46 -6.15 14.30
CA GLU A 39 14.95 -6.37 12.93
C GLU A 39 13.82 -6.12 11.91
N ARG A 40 12.59 -6.52 12.22
CA ARG A 40 11.43 -6.25 11.36
C ARG A 40 11.16 -4.76 11.23
N GLN A 41 11.29 -3.99 12.31
CA GLN A 41 11.12 -2.54 12.28
C GLN A 41 12.15 -1.87 11.35
N ALA A 42 13.43 -2.23 11.50
CA ALA A 42 14.50 -1.69 10.66
C ALA A 42 14.29 -2.07 9.19
N ARG A 43 13.94 -3.33 8.90
CA ARG A 43 13.67 -3.81 7.54
C ARG A 43 12.46 -3.15 6.91
N PHE A 44 11.38 -2.97 7.65
CA PHE A 44 10.19 -2.27 7.18
C PHE A 44 10.52 -0.84 6.76
N GLN A 45 11.20 -0.09 7.63
CA GLN A 45 11.57 1.29 7.32
C GLN A 45 12.50 1.39 6.10
N ASN A 46 13.48 0.49 5.98
CA ASN A 46 14.38 0.46 4.83
C ASN A 46 13.63 0.09 3.55
N ALA A 47 12.75 -0.91 3.58
CA ALA A 47 11.93 -1.28 2.43
C ALA A 47 11.05 -0.12 1.96
N CYS A 48 10.43 0.63 2.89
CA CYS A 48 9.67 1.83 2.56
C CYS A 48 10.54 2.90 1.87
N ARG A 49 11.77 3.13 2.33
CA ARG A 49 12.74 4.04 1.67
C ARG A 49 13.21 3.52 0.32
N ASP A 50 13.22 2.21 0.12
CA ASP A 50 13.47 1.56 -1.18
C ASP A 50 12.22 1.55 -2.09
N GLY A 51 11.09 2.09 -1.62
CA GLY A 51 9.87 2.24 -2.40
C GLY A 51 8.98 1.00 -2.48
N ARG A 52 9.07 0.06 -1.52
CA ARG A 52 8.22 -1.13 -1.48
C ARG A 52 7.86 -1.58 -0.07
N SER A 53 6.73 -2.26 0.08
CA SER A 53 6.39 -2.94 1.33
C SER A 53 5.36 -4.04 1.12
N GLU A 54 5.10 -4.82 2.16
CA GLU A 54 4.08 -5.88 2.17
C GLU A 54 3.16 -5.67 3.37
N VAL A 55 1.86 -5.55 3.09
CA VAL A 55 0.85 -5.31 4.13
C VAL A 55 -0.31 -6.28 3.96
N ALA A 56 -1.03 -6.54 5.04
CA ALA A 56 -2.30 -7.24 4.99
C ALA A 56 -3.41 -6.46 5.66
N PHE A 57 -4.59 -6.44 5.04
CA PHE A 57 -5.83 -6.05 5.68
C PHE A 57 -6.26 -7.12 6.68
N VAL A 58 -6.33 -6.77 7.96
CA VAL A 58 -6.62 -7.72 9.05
C VAL A 58 -8.03 -8.31 8.90
N ALA A 59 -9.01 -7.47 8.57
CA ALA A 59 -10.41 -7.87 8.48
C ALA A 59 -10.69 -8.92 7.40
N THR A 60 -9.95 -8.90 6.28
CA THR A 60 -10.16 -9.80 5.15
C THR A 60 -9.04 -10.82 4.95
N GLY A 61 -7.89 -10.65 5.63
CA GLY A 61 -6.68 -11.42 5.38
C GLY A 61 -6.04 -11.14 4.02
N THR A 62 -6.46 -10.08 3.30
CA THR A 62 -5.95 -9.75 1.98
C THR A 62 -4.53 -9.20 2.08
N ASN A 63 -3.56 -9.91 1.50
CA ASN A 63 -2.17 -9.47 1.44
C ASN A 63 -1.92 -8.68 0.16
N LEU A 64 -1.17 -7.58 0.26
CA LEU A 64 -0.78 -6.72 -0.85
C LEU A 64 0.72 -6.46 -0.79
N SER A 65 1.37 -6.64 -1.95
CA SER A 65 2.71 -6.11 -2.21
C SER A 65 2.57 -4.72 -2.83
N LEU A 66 3.10 -3.72 -2.15
CA LEU A 66 2.98 -2.31 -2.50
C LEU A 66 4.26 -1.80 -3.15
N GLN A 67 4.08 -0.92 -4.14
CA GLN A 67 5.15 -0.14 -4.75
C GLN A 67 4.81 1.35 -4.63
N PHE A 68 5.76 2.15 -4.16
CA PHE A 68 5.59 3.55 -3.81
C PHE A 68 6.11 4.47 -4.93
N PHE A 69 5.77 4.13 -6.17
CA PHE A 69 6.16 4.86 -7.36
C PHE A 69 4.96 5.10 -8.27
N PRO A 70 4.97 6.16 -9.09
CA PRO A 70 4.01 6.31 -10.17
C PRO A 70 4.11 5.11 -11.13
N ALA A 71 2.99 4.46 -11.47
CA ALA A 71 3.05 3.19 -12.20
C ALA A 71 3.52 3.27 -13.68
N ASN A 72 3.82 4.46 -14.20
CA ASN A 72 4.46 4.67 -15.50
C ASN A 72 6.00 4.64 -15.44
N LEU A 73 6.59 4.57 -14.24
CA LEU A 73 8.03 4.48 -14.04
C LEU A 73 8.45 3.01 -13.94
N HIS A 74 8.65 2.37 -15.10
CA HIS A 74 9.36 1.11 -15.21
C HIS A 74 10.75 1.40 -15.81
N GLY A 75 11.77 1.54 -14.96
CA GLY A 75 13.14 1.84 -15.41
C GLY A 75 14.20 1.47 -14.40
N ASP A 76 15.36 1.02 -14.90
CA ASP A 76 16.50 0.41 -14.19
C ASP A 76 17.32 1.37 -13.30
N GLN A 77 16.78 2.56 -12.98
CA GLN A 77 17.41 3.49 -12.06
C GLN A 77 16.83 3.30 -10.66
N ARG A 78 17.71 3.19 -9.65
CA ARG A 78 17.34 3.24 -8.23
C ARG A 78 16.70 4.59 -7.92
N GLN A 79 15.39 4.69 -8.11
CA GLN A 79 14.62 5.86 -7.73
C GLN A 79 14.21 5.74 -6.26
N VAL A 80 14.31 6.86 -5.57
CA VAL A 80 13.83 7.01 -4.18
C VAL A 80 12.39 7.52 -4.26
N PRO A 81 11.43 6.92 -3.54
CA PRO A 81 10.06 7.39 -3.51
C PRO A 81 10.01 8.84 -3.00
N THR A 82 9.16 9.67 -3.61
CA THR A 82 8.96 11.04 -3.12
C THR A 82 8.14 11.04 -1.84
N ARG A 83 8.14 12.17 -1.13
CA ARG A 83 7.35 12.34 0.11
C ARG A 83 5.85 12.13 -0.10
N ASP A 84 5.34 12.33 -1.32
CA ASP A 84 3.93 12.09 -1.64
C ASP A 84 3.54 10.60 -1.58
N TYR A 85 4.51 9.69 -1.73
CA TYR A 85 4.32 8.24 -1.66
C TYR A 85 4.77 7.64 -0.33
N VAL A 86 5.81 8.21 0.29
CA VAL A 86 6.37 7.75 1.57
C VAL A 86 6.71 8.96 2.45
N ASP A 87 5.93 9.18 3.50
CA ASP A 87 6.08 10.33 4.40
C ASP A 87 6.30 9.88 5.85
N PHE A 88 7.53 10.04 6.34
CA PHE A 88 7.93 9.80 7.73
C PHE A 88 7.80 11.05 8.61
N GLU A 89 7.57 12.22 8.02
CA GLU A 89 7.59 13.52 8.71
C GLU A 89 6.19 13.99 9.12
N ARG A 90 5.15 13.47 8.47
CA ARG A 90 3.75 13.86 8.73
C ARG A 90 3.31 13.65 10.18
N GLU A 91 3.73 12.55 10.80
CA GLU A 91 3.43 12.28 12.22
C GLU A 91 4.54 11.44 12.85
N THR A 92 5.06 11.90 14.00
CA THR A 92 6.14 11.23 14.72
C THR A 92 5.77 9.80 15.07
N GLY A 93 6.65 8.85 14.74
CA GLY A 93 6.45 7.43 15.04
C GLY A 93 5.57 6.69 14.03
N LYS A 94 5.10 7.34 12.97
CA LYS A 94 4.35 6.71 11.88
C LYS A 94 4.99 6.99 10.52
N VAL A 95 4.62 6.17 9.55
CA VAL A 95 4.88 6.45 8.13
C VAL A 95 3.56 6.42 7.38
N TYR A 96 3.28 7.46 6.61
CA TYR A 96 2.14 7.52 5.69
C TYR A 96 2.60 7.08 4.30
N LEU A 97 1.80 6.24 3.68
CA LEU A 97 2.15 5.50 2.48
C LEU A 97 1.02 5.60 1.44
N LYS A 98 1.41 5.75 0.17
CA LYS A 98 0.49 5.77 -0.99
C LYS A 98 1.07 4.86 -2.07
N ALA A 99 0.26 3.97 -2.64
CA ALA A 99 0.69 3.03 -3.67
C ALA A 99 -0.39 2.85 -4.75
N PRO A 100 -0.17 3.34 -5.98
CA PRO A 100 -1.06 3.10 -7.11
C PRO A 100 -0.86 1.67 -7.63
N MET A 101 -1.93 0.95 -7.93
CA MET A 101 -1.86 -0.40 -8.46
C MET A 101 -3.11 -0.77 -9.27
N ILE A 102 -3.02 -1.87 -10.02
CA ILE A 102 -4.17 -2.48 -10.67
C ILE A 102 -4.52 -3.73 -9.87
N LEU A 103 -5.68 -3.70 -9.21
CA LEU A 103 -6.18 -4.80 -8.40
C LEU A 103 -7.43 -5.37 -9.06
N ASN A 104 -7.46 -6.67 -9.35
CA ASN A 104 -8.60 -7.34 -10.02
C ASN A 104 -9.11 -6.61 -11.29
N GLY A 105 -8.21 -5.95 -12.03
CA GLY A 105 -8.53 -5.19 -13.25
C GLY A 105 -9.10 -3.79 -13.00
N VAL A 106 -8.99 -3.25 -11.79
CA VAL A 106 -9.40 -1.89 -11.42
C VAL A 106 -8.17 -1.09 -10.99
N CYS A 107 -7.97 0.09 -11.57
CA CYS A 107 -6.99 1.08 -11.12
C CYS A 107 -7.42 1.62 -9.75
N VAL A 108 -6.58 1.39 -8.75
CA VAL A 108 -6.82 1.84 -7.37
C VAL A 108 -5.56 2.46 -6.78
N ILE A 109 -5.74 3.32 -5.80
CA ILE A 109 -4.67 3.84 -4.96
C ILE A 109 -4.87 3.24 -3.57
N TRP A 110 -3.91 2.46 -3.12
CA TRP A 110 -3.83 2.08 -1.70
C TRP A 110 -3.26 3.25 -0.91
N ARG A 111 -3.87 3.56 0.23
CA ARG A 111 -3.39 4.56 1.19
C ARG A 111 -3.42 3.99 2.59
N GLY A 112 -2.49 4.42 3.42
CA GLY A 112 -2.51 4.07 4.83
C GLY A 112 -1.37 4.68 5.60
N TRP A 113 -1.35 4.39 6.89
CA TRP A 113 -0.23 4.69 7.77
C TRP A 113 0.10 3.47 8.62
N ILE A 114 1.36 3.34 9.00
CA ILE A 114 1.85 2.26 9.87
C ILE A 114 2.67 2.88 11.00
N ASP A 115 2.41 2.43 12.22
CA ASP A 115 3.21 2.71 13.41
C ASP A 115 4.57 2.00 13.30
N LEU A 116 5.66 2.77 13.42
CA LEU A 116 7.02 2.29 13.22
C LEU A 116 7.50 1.33 14.31
N GLN A 117 6.86 1.37 15.49
CA GLN A 117 7.17 0.47 16.59
C GLN A 117 6.30 -0.78 16.53
N ARG A 118 5.00 -0.65 16.32
CA ARG A 118 4.05 -1.77 16.38
C ARG A 118 3.95 -2.56 15.07
N LEU A 119 4.28 -1.93 13.94
CA LEU A 119 4.15 -2.49 12.59
C LEU A 119 2.70 -2.86 12.22
N ASP A 120 1.75 -2.13 12.80
CA ASP A 120 0.33 -2.12 12.48
C ASP A 120 -0.14 -0.68 12.22
N GLY A 121 -1.36 -0.53 11.71
CA GLY A 121 -1.93 0.78 11.44
C GLY A 121 -3.26 0.68 10.70
N MET A 122 -3.57 1.69 9.91
CA MET A 122 -4.82 1.75 9.15
C MET A 122 -4.56 1.99 7.67
N GLY A 123 -5.36 1.38 6.81
CA GLY A 123 -5.30 1.60 5.37
C GLY A 123 -6.62 1.32 4.67
N TYR A 124 -6.70 1.74 3.41
CA TYR A 124 -7.87 1.59 2.55
C TYR A 124 -7.48 1.73 1.07
N LEU A 125 -8.42 1.39 0.18
CA LEU A 125 -8.33 1.58 -1.26
C LEU A 125 -9.20 2.75 -1.71
N GLU A 126 -8.68 3.55 -2.63
CA GLU A 126 -9.42 4.56 -3.39
C GLU A 126 -9.46 4.17 -4.86
N TYR A 127 -10.52 4.54 -5.55
CA TYR A 127 -10.57 4.44 -7.02
C TYR A 127 -9.64 5.49 -7.64
N ASP A 128 -8.86 5.09 -8.63
CA ASP A 128 -7.96 6.00 -9.36
C ASP A 128 -8.67 6.52 -10.62
N ASP A 129 -9.34 7.67 -10.52
CA ASP A 129 -10.13 8.27 -11.62
C ASP A 129 -9.24 8.91 -12.71
N GLU A 130 -7.96 9.13 -12.41
CA GLU A 130 -7.01 9.72 -13.35
C GLU A 130 -6.43 8.69 -14.35
N ARG A 131 -6.78 7.40 -14.22
CA ARG A 131 -6.17 6.29 -14.98
C ARG A 131 -7.14 5.35 -15.69
#